data_AF-A0A4V2XPK2-F1
#
_entry.id   AF-A0A4V2XPK2-F1
#
_cell.length_a   1.000
_cell.length_b   1.000
_cell.length_c   1.000
_cell.angle_alpha   90.00
_cell.angle_beta   90.00
_cell.angle_gamma   90.00
#
_symmetry.space_group_name_H-M   'P 1'
#
loop_
_entity.id
_entity.type
_entity.pdbx_description
1 polymer ?
#
loop_
_entity_poly.entity_id
_entity_poly.type
_entity_poly.pdbx_seq_one_letter_code
_entity_poly.pdbx_strand_id
1 'polypeptide(L)'
;MSMASGGGVRSRLRRALLRLGVPRRLLGRPARRWTAALLLLVLAGAAGVVASSGFGSATAGQAPLLVGRPVPAGEARIVAAAALSCPALTPARLAGQLMAASGFDAAARTPAGSGLAGLSDTSWERWKPGVTADRGDHAANVTALAHLTCDLVGQVRQAGVEGDGWLLALGAYHSGLAAVREAGGIPAPAREYVDTVAGYAAWYARQPLAGVDTPTTANGPVGVAPGRGTPATPLPDDYLAAVRAAGTHCPALSPARVAAQLMAASGFNPNLLGADGGQGIAQFTPERWARYAPFARTASPWDPGAAVPALGHTMCSLVDELDGVGKDPYLAALAAFRVGPEAVRQAGGVPENPVVRDYLTLVSTYASYYGADRRLAGPPPPRPSRTPT
;
A
#
# COMPACT_ATOMS: atom_id res chain seq x y z
N MET A 1 10.61 -46.15 -31.45
CA MET A 1 9.59 -47.02 -30.83
C MET A 1 10.29 -48.04 -29.94
N SER A 2 9.82 -48.51 -28.79
CA SER A 2 8.99 -47.98 -27.71
C SER A 2 9.05 -49.06 -26.61
N MET A 3 8.93 -48.65 -25.36
CA MET A 3 8.62 -49.46 -24.16
C MET A 3 9.75 -50.27 -23.50
N ALA A 4 10.24 -49.67 -22.39
CA ALA A 4 11.06 -50.29 -21.37
C ALA A 4 10.18 -50.86 -20.24
N SER A 5 10.53 -52.08 -19.83
CA SER A 5 9.98 -52.84 -18.71
C SER A 5 10.71 -52.50 -17.40
N GLY A 6 9.97 -52.50 -16.30
CA GLY A 6 10.47 -52.19 -14.96
C GLY A 6 11.23 -53.34 -14.29
N GLY A 7 11.98 -52.98 -13.23
CA GLY A 7 12.49 -53.92 -12.24
C GLY A 7 13.96 -53.70 -11.86
N GLY A 8 14.22 -53.30 -10.61
CA GLY A 8 15.52 -53.58 -9.98
C GLY A 8 16.31 -52.39 -9.42
N VAL A 9 15.73 -51.55 -8.56
CA VAL A 9 16.49 -50.49 -7.84
C VAL A 9 16.93 -50.92 -6.43
N ARG A 10 16.40 -52.01 -5.87
CA ARG A 10 16.77 -52.47 -4.51
C ARG A 10 18.06 -53.29 -4.41
N SER A 11 18.75 -53.59 -5.52
CA SER A 11 19.98 -54.42 -5.51
C SER A 11 21.31 -53.66 -5.61
N ARG A 12 21.30 -52.33 -5.76
CA ARG A 12 22.52 -51.52 -5.99
C ARG A 12 23.03 -50.70 -4.81
N LEU A 13 22.32 -50.65 -3.67
CA LEU A 13 22.76 -49.88 -2.49
C LEU A 13 23.54 -50.70 -1.45
N ARG A 14 23.62 -52.04 -1.58
CA ARG A 14 24.36 -52.89 -0.63
C ARG A 14 25.82 -53.17 -1.01
N ARG A 15 26.30 -52.75 -2.18
CA ARG A 15 27.69 -53.02 -2.63
C ARG A 15 28.70 -51.88 -2.36
N ALA A 16 28.28 -50.78 -1.75
CA ALA A 16 29.18 -49.62 -1.53
C ALA A 16 29.77 -49.52 -0.11
N LEU A 17 29.38 -50.37 0.85
CA LEU A 17 29.83 -50.27 2.25
C LEU A 17 30.83 -51.35 2.70
N LEU A 18 31.51 -52.00 1.75
CA LEU A 18 32.55 -53.02 2.01
C LEU A 18 33.98 -52.55 1.66
N ARG A 19 34.26 -51.24 1.79
CA ARG A 19 35.59 -50.64 1.53
C ARG A 19 36.19 -49.89 2.74
N LEU A 20 35.82 -50.24 3.96
CA LEU A 20 36.47 -49.69 5.16
C LEU A 20 36.85 -50.85 6.08
N GLY A 21 38.15 -51.15 6.11
CA GLY A 21 38.75 -52.26 6.84
C GLY A 21 38.60 -52.12 8.34
N VAL A 22 37.69 -52.90 8.92
CA VAL A 22 37.57 -53.10 10.38
C VAL A 22 37.96 -54.54 10.70
N PRO A 23 38.96 -54.78 11.58
CA PRO A 23 39.50 -56.10 11.84
C PRO A 23 38.53 -57.02 12.61
N ARG A 24 38.52 -58.29 12.20
CA ARG A 24 37.77 -59.41 12.77
C ARG A 24 38.51 -60.01 13.98
N ARG A 25 38.09 -59.68 15.20
CA ARG A 25 38.26 -60.45 16.47
C ARG A 25 37.17 -59.91 17.42
N LEU A 26 36.23 -60.62 18.02
CA LEU A 26 36.16 -62.00 18.50
C LEU A 26 34.75 -62.58 18.23
N LEU A 27 34.71 -63.80 17.71
CA LEU A 27 33.55 -64.68 17.75
C LEU A 27 33.53 -65.38 19.11
N GLY A 28 32.53 -65.07 19.93
CA GLY A 28 32.12 -65.85 21.09
C GLY A 28 30.61 -65.97 21.09
N ARG A 29 30.08 -67.09 20.60
CA ARG A 29 28.69 -67.53 20.79
C ARG A 29 28.52 -68.00 22.25
N PRO A 30 27.32 -67.89 22.88
CA PRO A 30 26.08 -68.32 22.26
C PRO A 30 24.87 -67.38 22.45
N ALA A 31 24.34 -66.96 21.30
CA ALA A 31 22.92 -66.75 21.10
C ALA A 31 22.17 -68.07 21.32
N ARG A 32 21.70 -68.32 22.56
CA ARG A 32 20.71 -69.34 22.87
C ARG A 32 20.09 -69.05 24.23
N ARG A 33 19.31 -67.97 24.34
CA ARG A 33 18.41 -67.69 25.50
C ARG A 33 17.47 -66.48 25.33
N TRP A 34 17.66 -65.64 24.30
CA TRP A 34 16.85 -64.42 24.14
C TRP A 34 15.80 -64.45 23.02
N THR A 35 15.60 -65.59 22.34
CA THR A 35 14.54 -65.74 21.33
C THR A 35 13.18 -66.21 21.88
N ALA A 36 13.05 -66.36 23.20
CA ALA A 36 11.79 -66.73 23.85
C ALA A 36 11.08 -65.56 24.57
N ALA A 37 11.72 -64.39 24.70
CA ALA A 37 11.16 -63.24 25.43
C ALA A 37 10.50 -62.18 24.52
N LEU A 38 10.59 -62.31 23.19
CA LEU A 38 10.04 -61.34 22.24
C LEU A 38 8.75 -61.80 21.53
N LEU A 39 8.26 -63.02 21.81
CA LEU A 39 7.01 -63.55 21.24
C LEU A 39 5.83 -63.58 22.23
N LEU A 40 6.03 -63.19 23.49
CA LEU A 40 4.96 -63.02 24.49
C LEU A 40 4.65 -61.56 24.83
N LEU A 41 5.29 -60.59 24.17
CA LEU A 41 5.00 -59.16 24.27
C LEU A 41 4.19 -58.61 23.08
N VAL A 42 3.71 -59.48 22.18
CA VAL A 42 2.87 -59.11 21.02
C VAL A 42 1.40 -59.56 21.18
N LEU A 43 1.04 -60.26 22.27
CA LEU A 43 -0.33 -60.78 22.46
C LEU A 43 -0.98 -60.46 23.83
N ALA A 44 -0.38 -59.59 24.65
CA ALA A 44 -0.95 -59.19 25.95
C ALA A 44 -0.90 -57.67 26.17
N GLY A 45 -1.39 -56.91 25.18
CA GLY A 45 -1.58 -55.45 25.27
C GLY A 45 -2.92 -54.99 24.69
N ALA A 46 -3.88 -55.91 24.52
CA ALA A 46 -5.23 -55.62 24.03
C ALA A 46 -6.24 -55.67 25.17
N ALA A 47 -6.09 -54.79 26.16
CA ALA A 47 -7.15 -54.35 27.08
C ALA A 47 -6.58 -53.29 28.05
N GLY A 48 -7.07 -52.06 27.94
CA GLY A 48 -6.99 -51.09 29.03
C GLY A 48 -5.97 -49.96 28.88
N VAL A 49 -6.18 -49.06 27.92
CA VAL A 49 -6.01 -47.60 28.13
C VAL A 49 -7.03 -46.90 27.24
N VAL A 50 -8.11 -46.38 27.82
CA VAL A 50 -8.95 -45.35 27.18
C VAL A 50 -8.18 -44.04 27.32
N ALA A 51 -7.28 -43.77 26.37
CA ALA A 51 -6.76 -42.45 26.14
C ALA A 51 -7.63 -41.83 25.04
N SER A 52 -8.21 -40.68 25.34
CA SER A 52 -8.96 -39.85 24.40
C SER A 52 -8.05 -39.36 23.27
N SER A 53 -7.80 -40.20 22.28
CA SER A 53 -7.23 -39.79 21.00
C SER A 53 -8.38 -39.35 20.11
N GLY A 54 -8.75 -38.08 20.21
CA GLY A 54 -9.49 -37.39 19.18
C GLY A 54 -8.61 -37.30 17.94
N PHE A 55 -8.54 -38.37 17.15
CA PHE A 55 -8.12 -38.28 15.76
C PHE A 55 -9.24 -37.60 14.97
N GLY A 56 -9.34 -36.28 15.16
CA GLY A 56 -9.95 -35.42 14.18
C GLY A 56 -9.13 -35.59 12.91
N SER A 57 -9.68 -36.31 11.94
CA SER A 57 -9.25 -36.12 10.56
C SER A 57 -9.45 -34.64 10.30
N ALA A 58 -8.36 -33.88 10.14
CA ALA A 58 -8.42 -32.57 9.55
C ALA A 58 -8.85 -32.80 8.09
N THR A 59 -10.14 -33.01 7.87
CA THR A 59 -10.76 -32.45 6.68
C THR A 59 -10.28 -31.01 6.65
N ALA A 60 -9.66 -30.57 5.56
CA ALA A 60 -9.59 -29.16 5.26
C ALA A 60 -11.03 -28.66 5.29
N GLY A 61 -11.49 -28.27 6.48
CA GLY A 61 -12.82 -27.76 6.66
C GLY A 61 -12.86 -26.56 5.75
N GLN A 62 -13.75 -26.55 4.77
CA GLN A 62 -14.14 -25.29 4.17
C GLN A 62 -14.35 -24.34 5.35
N ALA A 63 -13.51 -23.32 5.46
CA ALA A 63 -13.75 -22.23 6.40
C ALA A 63 -15.23 -21.88 6.28
N PRO A 64 -15.98 -21.75 7.40
CA PRO A 64 -17.42 -21.52 7.34
C PRO A 64 -17.66 -20.42 6.33
N LEU A 65 -18.50 -20.71 5.33
CA LEU A 65 -18.81 -19.80 4.24
C LEU A 65 -19.42 -18.55 4.87
N LEU A 66 -18.57 -17.55 5.17
CA LEU A 66 -19.02 -16.33 5.80
C LEU A 66 -20.03 -15.67 4.85
N VAL A 67 -21.19 -15.35 5.40
CA VAL A 67 -22.28 -14.70 4.66
C VAL A 67 -22.26 -13.23 5.04
N GLY A 68 -21.89 -12.38 4.08
CA GLY A 68 -21.99 -10.94 4.24
C GLY A 68 -23.44 -10.45 4.16
N ARG A 69 -23.63 -9.16 4.43
CA ARG A 69 -24.87 -8.46 4.08
C ARG A 69 -24.78 -7.93 2.65
N PRO A 70 -25.89 -7.82 1.91
CA PRO A 70 -25.85 -7.13 0.62
C PRO A 70 -25.27 -5.72 0.78
N VAL A 71 -24.39 -5.32 -0.13
CA VAL A 71 -23.90 -3.93 -0.15
C VAL A 71 -25.10 -3.03 -0.48
N PRO A 72 -25.41 -2.02 0.36
CA PRO A 72 -26.53 -1.14 0.05
C PRO A 72 -26.28 -0.36 -1.26
N ALA A 73 -27.37 -0.05 -1.97
CA ALA A 73 -27.29 0.37 -3.38
C ALA A 73 -26.55 1.70 -3.59
N GLY A 74 -26.59 2.60 -2.59
CA GLY A 74 -25.82 3.86 -2.61
C GLY A 74 -24.32 3.62 -2.47
N GLU A 75 -23.94 2.60 -1.71
CA GLU A 75 -22.57 2.26 -1.35
C GLU A 75 -21.88 1.44 -2.45
N ALA A 76 -22.61 0.70 -3.27
CA ALA A 76 -22.01 -0.15 -4.31
C ALA A 76 -21.09 0.63 -5.27
N ARG A 77 -21.53 1.81 -5.74
CA ARG A 77 -20.73 2.69 -6.61
C ARG A 77 -19.57 3.35 -5.87
N ILE A 78 -19.78 3.72 -4.61
CA ILE A 78 -18.74 4.29 -3.74
C ILE A 78 -17.62 3.26 -3.53
N VAL A 79 -17.96 2.02 -3.21
CA VAL A 79 -17.01 0.90 -3.03
C VAL A 79 -16.27 0.62 -4.33
N ALA A 80 -16.97 0.58 -5.46
CA ALA A 80 -16.34 0.36 -6.76
C ALA A 80 -15.33 1.47 -7.11
N ALA A 81 -15.70 2.74 -6.87
CA ALA A 81 -14.82 3.88 -7.12
C ALA A 81 -13.60 3.89 -6.20
N ALA A 82 -13.80 3.69 -4.89
CA ALA A 82 -12.71 3.65 -3.92
C ALA A 82 -11.78 2.44 -4.10
N ALA A 83 -12.27 1.32 -4.65
CA ALA A 83 -11.40 0.17 -4.96
C ALA A 83 -10.33 0.51 -6.02
N LEU A 84 -10.53 1.54 -6.84
CA LEU A 84 -9.54 1.99 -7.82
C LEU A 84 -8.32 2.71 -7.19
N SER A 85 -8.29 2.88 -5.86
CA SER A 85 -7.17 3.50 -5.14
C SER A 85 -5.86 2.71 -5.24
N CYS A 86 -5.88 1.40 -5.53
CA CYS A 86 -4.68 0.62 -5.88
C CYS A 86 -5.00 -0.74 -6.51
N PRO A 87 -4.08 -1.33 -7.31
CA PRO A 87 -4.32 -2.61 -8.00
C PRO A 87 -4.59 -3.81 -7.07
N ALA A 88 -4.13 -3.75 -5.82
CA ALA A 88 -4.35 -4.81 -4.84
C ALA A 88 -5.75 -4.77 -4.22
N LEU A 89 -6.50 -3.67 -4.40
CA LEU A 89 -7.82 -3.49 -3.83
C LEU A 89 -8.88 -3.74 -4.91
N THR A 90 -9.76 -4.71 -4.67
CA THR A 90 -10.93 -4.96 -5.52
C THR A 90 -12.20 -4.51 -4.79
N PRO A 91 -13.32 -4.27 -5.50
CA PRO A 91 -14.58 -3.93 -4.85
C PRO A 91 -15.00 -4.99 -3.82
N ALA A 92 -14.76 -6.28 -4.11
CA ALA A 92 -15.03 -7.37 -3.19
C ALA A 92 -14.12 -7.34 -1.94
N ARG A 93 -12.83 -7.06 -2.10
CA ARG A 93 -11.88 -6.90 -0.97
C ARG A 93 -12.28 -5.75 -0.07
N LEU A 94 -12.62 -4.59 -0.65
CA LEU A 94 -13.06 -3.42 0.10
C LEU A 94 -14.41 -3.66 0.80
N ALA A 95 -15.38 -4.28 0.12
CA ALA A 95 -16.66 -4.67 0.72
C ALA A 95 -16.46 -5.65 1.89
N GLY A 96 -15.52 -6.59 1.78
CA GLY A 96 -15.17 -7.51 2.87
C GLY A 96 -14.64 -6.78 4.11
N GLN A 97 -13.81 -5.74 3.93
CA GLN A 97 -13.34 -4.91 5.04
C GLN A 97 -14.48 -4.12 5.69
N LEU A 98 -15.36 -3.50 4.90
CA LEU A 98 -16.52 -2.76 5.41
C LEU A 98 -17.49 -3.67 6.18
N MET A 99 -17.73 -4.88 5.66
CA MET A 99 -18.56 -5.88 6.33
C MET A 99 -17.98 -6.28 7.68
N ALA A 100 -16.67 -6.52 7.75
CA ALA A 100 -15.99 -6.86 9.01
C ALA A 100 -15.94 -5.68 10.00
N ALA A 101 -15.82 -4.45 9.50
CA ALA A 101 -15.67 -3.26 10.33
C ALA A 101 -16.99 -2.80 10.97
N SER A 102 -18.09 -2.81 10.19
CA SER A 102 -19.38 -2.24 10.63
C SER A 102 -20.59 -3.04 10.18
N GLY A 103 -20.44 -4.02 9.29
CA GLY A 103 -21.59 -4.66 8.64
C GLY A 103 -22.39 -3.69 7.76
N PHE A 104 -21.72 -2.68 7.19
CA PHE A 104 -22.28 -1.55 6.44
C PHE A 104 -23.15 -0.58 7.28
N ASP A 105 -23.01 -0.58 8.60
CA ASP A 105 -23.72 0.35 9.47
C ASP A 105 -22.90 1.64 9.67
N ALA A 106 -23.37 2.74 9.09
CA ALA A 106 -22.74 4.06 9.23
C ALA A 106 -22.82 4.64 10.65
N ALA A 107 -23.70 4.11 11.51
CA ALA A 107 -23.80 4.50 12.92
C ALA A 107 -22.99 3.59 13.85
N ALA A 108 -22.32 2.55 13.32
CA ALA A 108 -21.57 1.60 14.12
C ALA A 108 -20.49 2.29 14.97
N ARG A 109 -20.40 1.87 16.23
CA ARG A 109 -19.28 2.21 17.11
C ARG A 109 -18.70 0.93 17.69
N THR A 110 -17.40 0.76 17.51
CA THR A 110 -16.62 -0.36 18.01
C THR A 110 -15.45 0.18 18.85
N PRO A 111 -14.76 -0.67 19.63
CA PRO A 111 -13.51 -0.26 20.27
C PRO A 111 -12.43 0.20 19.29
N ALA A 112 -12.46 -0.27 18.03
CA ALA A 112 -11.49 0.09 16.99
C ALA A 112 -11.79 1.44 16.33
N GLY A 113 -13.05 1.89 16.36
CA GLY A 113 -13.45 3.11 15.68
C GLY A 113 -14.96 3.22 15.44
N SER A 114 -15.34 4.13 14.54
CA SER A 114 -16.75 4.39 14.24
C SER A 114 -17.01 4.66 12.77
N GLY A 115 -18.29 4.60 12.39
CA GLY A 115 -18.74 4.87 11.03
C GLY A 115 -18.63 3.65 10.13
N LEU A 116 -18.98 3.86 8.85
CA LEU A 116 -19.08 2.82 7.85
C LEU A 116 -17.77 2.02 7.70
N ALA A 117 -16.63 2.69 7.82
CA ALA A 117 -15.30 2.08 7.71
C ALA A 117 -14.69 1.63 9.05
N GLY A 118 -15.35 1.88 10.18
CA GLY A 118 -14.86 1.51 11.52
C GLY A 118 -13.49 2.10 11.88
N LEU A 119 -13.07 3.20 11.25
CA LEU A 119 -11.77 3.82 11.49
C LEU A 119 -11.74 4.53 12.86
N SER A 120 -10.59 4.53 13.54
CA SER A 120 -10.35 5.43 14.67
C SER A 120 -10.37 6.89 14.19
N ASP A 121 -10.60 7.85 15.09
CA ASP A 121 -10.58 9.28 14.72
C ASP A 121 -9.21 9.71 14.18
N THR A 122 -8.14 9.17 14.76
CA THR A 122 -6.77 9.39 14.29
C THR A 122 -6.53 8.82 12.90
N SER A 123 -7.07 7.63 12.60
CA SER A 123 -6.95 7.03 11.27
C SER A 123 -7.81 7.77 10.25
N TRP A 124 -9.04 8.12 10.62
CA TRP A 124 -9.93 8.91 9.78
C TRP A 124 -9.27 10.23 9.34
N GLU A 125 -8.79 11.04 10.30
CA GLU A 125 -8.18 12.33 9.99
C GLU A 125 -6.96 12.18 9.08
N ARG A 126 -6.19 11.10 9.24
CA ARG A 126 -5.01 10.83 8.42
C ARG A 126 -5.33 10.40 6.99
N TRP A 127 -6.46 9.73 6.76
CA TRP A 127 -6.75 9.06 5.49
C TRP A 127 -7.94 9.65 4.73
N LYS A 128 -8.65 10.63 5.30
CA LYS A 128 -9.80 11.30 4.66
C LYS A 128 -9.43 11.84 3.26
N PRO A 129 -10.38 11.84 2.31
CA PRO A 129 -10.12 12.18 0.91
C PRO A 129 -9.92 13.67 0.63
N GLY A 130 -10.03 14.53 1.64
CA GLY A 130 -9.93 15.97 1.47
C GLY A 130 -9.97 16.73 2.79
N VAL A 131 -9.54 17.98 2.76
CA VAL A 131 -9.44 18.84 3.96
C VAL A 131 -10.80 19.15 4.58
N THR A 132 -11.83 19.30 3.74
CA THR A 132 -13.23 19.59 4.10
C THR A 132 -14.09 18.33 4.24
N ALA A 133 -13.49 17.13 4.12
CA ALA A 133 -14.23 15.87 4.17
C ALA A 133 -14.86 15.66 5.56
N ASP A 134 -16.16 15.37 5.56
CA ASP A 134 -16.96 15.19 6.77
C ASP A 134 -16.97 13.73 7.23
N ARG A 135 -16.93 13.51 8.55
CA ARG A 135 -16.92 12.15 9.13
C ARG A 135 -18.21 11.38 8.90
N GLY A 136 -19.34 12.06 8.72
CA GLY A 136 -20.62 11.47 8.38
C GLY A 136 -20.78 11.12 6.90
N ASP A 137 -19.89 11.58 6.02
CA ASP A 137 -19.97 11.25 4.60
C ASP A 137 -19.53 9.80 4.33
N HIS A 138 -20.47 8.99 3.81
CA HIS A 138 -20.23 7.58 3.48
C HIS A 138 -19.11 7.42 2.46
N ALA A 139 -19.05 8.27 1.43
CA ALA A 139 -18.03 8.20 0.38
C ALA A 139 -16.65 8.48 0.95
N ALA A 140 -16.56 9.46 1.86
CA ALA A 140 -15.31 9.78 2.52
C ALA A 140 -14.81 8.66 3.45
N ASN A 141 -15.71 7.95 4.16
CA ASN A 141 -15.38 6.75 4.94
C ASN A 141 -14.80 5.62 4.10
N VAL A 142 -15.48 5.28 3.01
CA VAL A 142 -15.01 4.19 2.16
C VAL A 142 -13.68 4.55 1.49
N THR A 143 -13.52 5.80 1.04
CA THR A 143 -12.28 6.28 0.41
C THR A 143 -11.12 6.32 1.41
N ALA A 144 -11.36 6.76 2.66
CA ALA A 144 -10.32 6.77 3.69
C ALA A 144 -9.81 5.35 4.02
N LEU A 145 -10.71 4.37 4.11
CA LEU A 145 -10.32 2.97 4.29
C LEU A 145 -9.51 2.45 3.10
N ALA A 146 -9.90 2.80 1.87
CA ALA A 146 -9.17 2.43 0.67
C ALA A 146 -7.75 3.03 0.67
N HIS A 147 -7.59 4.32 0.98
CA HIS A 147 -6.28 4.96 1.09
C HIS A 147 -5.38 4.28 2.12
N LEU A 148 -5.90 4.01 3.34
CA LEU A 148 -5.16 3.30 4.39
C LEU A 148 -4.73 1.91 3.92
N THR A 149 -5.65 1.15 3.33
CA THR A 149 -5.36 -0.21 2.85
C THR A 149 -4.27 -0.19 1.78
N CYS A 150 -4.39 0.70 0.81
CA CYS A 150 -3.45 0.81 -0.30
C CYS A 150 -2.06 1.31 0.13
N ASP A 151 -2.00 2.18 1.12
CA ASP A 151 -0.74 2.60 1.72
C ASP A 151 -0.05 1.44 2.44
N LEU A 152 -0.77 0.66 3.25
CA LEU A 152 -0.24 -0.53 3.92
C LEU A 152 0.26 -1.59 2.92
N VAL A 153 -0.42 -1.78 1.79
CA VAL A 153 0.06 -2.64 0.69
C VAL A 153 1.42 -2.15 0.19
N GLY A 154 1.59 -0.83 -0.01
CA GLY A 154 2.85 -0.23 -0.41
C GLY A 154 3.97 -0.47 0.63
N GLN A 155 3.67 -0.23 1.90
CA GLN A 155 4.62 -0.41 3.00
C GLN A 155 5.08 -1.87 3.17
N VAL A 156 4.16 -2.83 3.08
CA VAL A 156 4.49 -4.26 3.13
C VAL A 156 5.38 -4.66 1.95
N ARG A 157 5.06 -4.18 0.74
CA ARG A 157 5.87 -4.44 -0.46
C ARG A 157 7.30 -3.91 -0.28
N GLN A 158 7.45 -2.69 0.26
CA GLN A 158 8.77 -2.13 0.56
C GLN A 158 9.52 -2.90 1.64
N ALA A 159 8.81 -3.50 2.59
CA ALA A 159 9.40 -4.33 3.63
C ALA A 159 9.90 -5.70 3.11
N GLY A 160 9.63 -6.05 1.85
CA GLY A 160 10.10 -7.28 1.22
C GLY A 160 9.47 -8.56 1.77
N VAL A 161 8.29 -8.46 2.39
CA VAL A 161 7.56 -9.62 2.90
C VAL A 161 6.81 -10.29 1.75
N GLU A 162 7.10 -11.57 1.50
CA GLU A 162 6.47 -12.34 0.43
C GLU A 162 5.02 -12.73 0.80
N GLY A 163 4.12 -12.71 -0.19
CA GLY A 163 2.72 -13.12 -0.02
C GLY A 163 1.74 -12.22 -0.77
N ASP A 164 0.44 -12.43 -0.54
CA ASP A 164 -0.60 -11.53 -1.05
C ASP A 164 -0.52 -10.19 -0.28
N GLY A 165 -0.17 -9.13 -1.00
CA GLY A 165 0.05 -7.82 -0.39
C GLY A 165 -1.18 -7.25 0.33
N TRP A 166 -2.40 -7.58 -0.10
CA TRP A 166 -3.62 -7.13 0.57
C TRP A 166 -3.85 -7.88 1.89
N LEU A 167 -3.65 -9.20 1.92
CA LEU A 167 -3.75 -9.99 3.16
C LEU A 167 -2.69 -9.56 4.19
N LEU A 168 -1.47 -9.28 3.74
CA LEU A 168 -0.41 -8.75 4.59
C LEU A 168 -0.74 -7.34 5.10
N ALA A 169 -1.36 -6.49 4.26
CA ALA A 169 -1.85 -5.17 4.66
C ALA A 169 -2.94 -5.26 5.73
N LEU A 170 -3.86 -6.23 5.65
CA LEU A 170 -4.82 -6.50 6.73
C LEU A 170 -4.11 -6.90 8.04
N GLY A 171 -3.07 -7.74 7.93
CA GLY A 171 -2.22 -8.07 9.07
C GLY A 171 -1.56 -6.84 9.68
N ALA A 172 -1.07 -5.92 8.84
CA ALA A 172 -0.46 -4.67 9.28
C ALA A 172 -1.49 -3.69 9.86
N TYR A 173 -2.72 -3.65 9.34
CA TYR A 173 -3.81 -2.86 9.89
C TYR A 173 -4.16 -3.30 11.32
N HIS A 174 -4.25 -4.62 11.54
CA HIS A 174 -4.61 -5.18 12.83
C HIS A 174 -3.46 -5.16 13.86
N SER A 175 -2.26 -5.56 13.45
CA SER A 175 -1.13 -5.81 14.36
C SER A 175 0.09 -4.89 14.13
N GLY A 176 0.02 -3.98 13.16
CA GLY A 176 1.13 -3.09 12.80
C GLY A 176 2.13 -3.72 11.83
N LEU A 177 2.79 -2.87 11.04
CA LEU A 177 3.80 -3.29 10.06
C LEU A 177 4.99 -4.02 10.71
N ALA A 178 5.40 -3.61 11.92
CA ALA A 178 6.50 -4.24 12.63
C ALA A 178 6.21 -5.74 12.91
N ALA A 179 4.99 -6.07 13.33
CA ALA A 179 4.59 -7.45 13.58
C ALA A 179 4.58 -8.28 12.28
N VAL A 180 4.14 -7.71 11.16
CA VAL A 180 4.18 -8.38 9.84
C VAL A 180 5.61 -8.69 9.42
N ARG A 181 6.54 -7.75 9.64
CA ARG A 181 7.96 -7.92 9.35
C ARG A 181 8.60 -8.99 10.22
N GLU A 182 8.32 -8.97 11.51
CA GLU A 182 8.84 -9.96 12.47
C GLU A 182 8.32 -11.37 12.17
N ALA A 183 7.04 -11.49 11.80
CA ALA A 183 6.41 -12.76 11.44
C ALA A 183 6.83 -13.27 10.05
N GLY A 184 7.40 -12.42 9.19
CA GLY A 184 7.63 -12.74 7.77
C GLY A 184 6.35 -13.08 7.02
N GLY A 185 5.21 -12.55 7.44
CA GLY A 185 3.88 -12.95 6.96
C GLY A 185 2.76 -12.38 7.82
N ILE A 186 1.57 -13.02 7.79
CA ILE A 186 0.44 -12.61 8.64
C ILE A 186 0.74 -12.97 10.12
N PRO A 187 0.78 -11.99 11.05
CA PRO A 187 1.04 -12.24 12.46
C PRO A 187 -0.04 -13.13 13.09
N ALA A 188 0.34 -14.00 14.03
CA ALA A 188 -0.61 -14.90 14.69
C ALA A 188 -1.82 -14.17 15.32
N PRO A 189 -1.66 -13.02 16.01
CA PRO A 189 -2.79 -12.27 16.55
C PRO A 189 -3.76 -11.72 15.49
N ALA A 190 -3.31 -11.55 14.23
CA ALA A 190 -4.12 -11.01 13.15
C ALA A 190 -4.85 -12.10 12.33
N ARG A 191 -4.53 -13.39 12.50
CA ARG A 191 -5.03 -14.46 11.62
C ARG A 191 -6.55 -14.50 11.57
N GLU A 192 -7.22 -14.48 12.72
CA GLU A 192 -8.68 -14.52 12.78
C GLU A 192 -9.33 -13.32 12.07
N TYR A 193 -8.78 -12.12 12.27
CA TYR A 193 -9.23 -10.91 11.57
C TYR A 193 -9.03 -11.04 10.06
N VAL A 194 -7.83 -11.44 9.61
CA VAL A 194 -7.53 -11.59 8.18
C VAL A 194 -8.41 -12.65 7.53
N ASP A 195 -8.59 -13.81 8.17
CA ASP A 195 -9.43 -14.90 7.67
C ASP A 195 -10.90 -14.47 7.57
N THR A 196 -11.38 -13.68 8.54
CA THR A 196 -12.74 -13.13 8.54
C THR A 196 -12.95 -12.18 7.36
N VAL A 197 -12.06 -11.20 7.19
CA VAL A 197 -12.14 -10.24 6.09
C VAL A 197 -12.00 -10.93 4.73
N ALA A 198 -11.07 -11.88 4.61
CA ALA A 198 -10.86 -12.68 3.40
C ALA A 198 -12.09 -13.53 3.06
N GLY A 199 -12.75 -14.12 4.07
CA GLY A 199 -13.98 -14.88 3.89
C GLY A 199 -15.13 -14.01 3.38
N TYR A 200 -15.33 -12.81 3.94
CA TYR A 200 -16.30 -11.86 3.40
C TYR A 200 -15.95 -11.41 1.99
N ALA A 201 -14.68 -11.10 1.71
CA ALA A 201 -14.25 -10.72 0.37
C ALA A 201 -14.52 -11.83 -0.66
N ALA A 202 -14.28 -13.09 -0.30
CA ALA A 202 -14.63 -14.23 -1.16
C ALA A 202 -16.15 -14.36 -1.38
N TRP A 203 -16.97 -13.99 -0.40
CA TRP A 203 -18.42 -13.92 -0.55
C TRP A 203 -18.86 -12.83 -1.51
N TYR A 204 -18.34 -11.60 -1.37
CA TYR A 204 -18.63 -10.51 -2.30
C TYR A 204 -18.09 -10.79 -3.72
N ALA A 205 -16.98 -11.51 -3.86
CA ALA A 205 -16.43 -11.86 -5.18
C ALA A 205 -17.35 -12.78 -5.99
N ARG A 206 -18.29 -13.49 -5.34
CA ARG A 206 -19.28 -14.36 -6.00
C ARG A 206 -20.58 -13.62 -6.35
N GLN A 207 -20.71 -12.34 -5.99
CA GLN A 207 -21.93 -11.57 -6.16
C GLN A 207 -21.65 -10.29 -6.94
N PRO A 208 -22.43 -9.97 -7.99
CA PRO A 208 -22.33 -8.66 -8.62
C PRO A 208 -22.76 -7.58 -7.63
N LEU A 209 -21.95 -6.53 -7.48
CA LEU A 209 -22.37 -5.33 -6.77
C LEU A 209 -23.54 -4.70 -7.55
N ALA A 210 -24.71 -4.61 -6.90
CA ALA A 210 -25.91 -4.11 -7.55
C ALA A 210 -25.69 -2.70 -8.13
N GLY A 211 -25.98 -2.52 -9.43
CA GLY A 211 -25.86 -1.22 -10.10
C GLY A 211 -24.43 -0.82 -10.53
N VAL A 212 -23.49 -1.77 -10.53
CA VAL A 212 -22.14 -1.62 -11.10
C VAL A 212 -21.95 -2.68 -12.19
N ASP A 213 -21.99 -2.27 -13.46
CA ASP A 213 -21.58 -3.14 -14.56
C ASP A 213 -20.09 -3.45 -14.36
N THR A 214 -19.74 -4.73 -14.21
CA THR A 214 -18.37 -5.13 -13.89
C THR A 214 -17.56 -5.28 -15.18
N PRO A 215 -16.46 -4.54 -15.40
CA PRO A 215 -15.35 -5.06 -16.17
C PRO A 215 -14.40 -5.79 -15.20
N THR A 216 -14.15 -7.08 -15.44
CA THR A 216 -13.15 -7.93 -14.74
C THR A 216 -11.70 -7.50 -15.01
N THR A 217 -11.48 -6.31 -15.54
CA THR A 217 -10.16 -5.69 -15.66
C THR A 217 -10.27 -4.27 -15.13
N ALA A 218 -9.54 -4.00 -14.04
CA ALA A 218 -9.38 -2.67 -13.47
C ALA A 218 -8.90 -1.69 -14.55
N ASN A 219 -9.83 -1.02 -15.21
CA ASN A 219 -9.52 0.06 -16.13
C ASN A 219 -9.45 1.36 -15.33
N GLY A 220 -8.23 1.64 -14.87
CA GLY A 220 -7.75 2.98 -14.56
C GLY A 220 -7.95 3.45 -13.11
N PRO A 221 -6.94 4.10 -12.52
CA PRO A 221 -7.13 4.85 -11.27
C PRO A 221 -8.15 5.98 -11.45
N VAL A 222 -8.74 6.45 -10.35
CA VAL A 222 -9.62 7.62 -10.32
C VAL A 222 -8.84 8.86 -10.79
N GLY A 223 -9.04 9.24 -12.05
CA GLY A 223 -8.40 10.38 -12.71
C GLY A 223 -7.15 10.00 -13.51
N VAL A 224 -6.92 10.69 -14.63
CA VAL A 224 -5.67 10.62 -15.38
C VAL A 224 -4.90 11.90 -15.08
N ALA A 225 -3.61 11.79 -14.74
CA ALA A 225 -2.76 12.96 -14.55
C ALA A 225 -2.78 13.85 -15.81
N PRO A 226 -2.81 15.18 -15.68
CA PRO A 226 -2.78 16.08 -16.82
C PRO A 226 -1.59 15.83 -17.76
N GLY A 227 -1.86 15.92 -19.06
CA GLY A 227 -0.87 15.73 -20.12
C GLY A 227 -0.66 17.00 -20.94
N ARG A 228 0.17 16.90 -21.98
CA ARG A 228 0.31 17.98 -22.97
C ARG A 228 -1.07 18.37 -23.52
N GLY A 229 -1.39 19.66 -23.49
CA GLY A 229 -2.65 20.21 -23.99
C GLY A 229 -3.80 20.21 -23.00
N THR A 230 -3.65 19.62 -21.80
CA THR A 230 -4.66 19.76 -20.74
C THR A 230 -4.69 21.21 -20.24
N PRO A 231 -5.83 21.93 -20.31
CA PRO A 231 -5.92 23.30 -19.83
C PRO A 231 -5.71 23.40 -18.31
N ALA A 232 -5.17 24.53 -17.84
CA ALA A 232 -5.12 24.83 -16.41
C ALA A 232 -6.53 25.05 -15.86
N THR A 233 -6.81 24.56 -14.66
CA THR A 233 -8.03 24.89 -13.91
C THR A 233 -7.72 25.87 -12.79
N PRO A 234 -8.70 26.66 -12.32
CA PRO A 234 -8.50 27.52 -11.15
C PRO A 234 -8.02 26.72 -9.94
N LEU A 235 -7.12 27.31 -9.13
CA LEU A 235 -6.70 26.72 -7.85
C LEU A 235 -7.93 26.66 -6.91
N PRO A 236 -8.31 25.47 -6.41
CA PRO A 236 -9.40 25.34 -5.44
C PRO A 236 -9.13 26.13 -4.15
N ASP A 237 -10.16 26.78 -3.62
CA ASP A 237 -10.03 27.64 -2.42
C ASP A 237 -9.52 26.86 -1.20
N ASP A 238 -9.92 25.60 -1.06
CA ASP A 238 -9.48 24.67 0.00
C ASP A 238 -7.95 24.52 0.08
N TYR A 239 -7.23 24.69 -1.04
CA TYR A 239 -5.78 24.54 -1.10
C TYR A 239 -5.03 25.88 -1.11
N LEU A 240 -5.73 27.01 -1.23
CA LEU A 240 -5.11 28.32 -1.42
C LEU A 240 -4.13 28.67 -0.30
N ALA A 241 -4.54 28.51 0.96
CA ALA A 241 -3.71 28.84 2.11
C ALA A 241 -2.45 27.96 2.17
N ALA A 242 -2.60 26.65 1.95
CA ALA A 242 -1.50 25.68 1.97
C ALA A 242 -0.51 25.94 0.82
N VAL A 243 -1.01 26.24 -0.39
CA VAL A 243 -0.17 26.58 -1.56
C VAL A 243 0.61 27.86 -1.34
N ARG A 244 -0.01 28.90 -0.75
CA ARG A 244 0.67 30.14 -0.39
C ARG A 244 1.79 29.90 0.61
N ALA A 245 1.53 29.15 1.67
CA ALA A 245 2.55 28.82 2.66
C ALA A 245 3.69 28.01 2.03
N ALA A 246 3.35 26.94 1.30
CA ALA A 246 4.32 26.06 0.65
C ALA A 246 5.24 26.81 -0.34
N GLY A 247 4.68 27.77 -1.07
CA GLY A 247 5.42 28.59 -2.04
C GLY A 247 6.38 29.60 -1.43
N THR A 248 6.42 29.76 -0.11
CA THR A 248 7.30 30.70 0.60
C THR A 248 8.46 30.03 1.34
N HIS A 249 8.60 28.70 1.24
CA HIS A 249 9.61 27.95 1.98
C HIS A 249 11.07 28.27 1.60
N CYS A 250 11.35 28.61 0.33
CA CYS A 250 12.69 28.99 -0.12
C CYS A 250 12.63 29.89 -1.37
N PRO A 251 13.70 30.64 -1.70
CA PRO A 251 13.71 31.59 -2.81
C PRO A 251 13.45 30.99 -4.20
N ALA A 252 13.75 29.71 -4.39
CA ALA A 252 13.52 29.00 -5.64
C ALA A 252 12.04 28.59 -5.84
N LEU A 253 11.21 28.64 -4.80
CA LEU A 253 9.77 28.36 -4.88
C LEU A 253 8.95 29.65 -4.98
N SER A 254 7.73 29.49 -5.48
CA SER A 254 6.69 30.51 -5.41
C SER A 254 5.33 29.84 -5.29
N PRO A 255 4.29 30.50 -4.76
CA PRO A 255 2.94 29.93 -4.71
C PRO A 255 2.42 29.50 -6.08
N ALA A 256 2.76 30.26 -7.14
CA ALA A 256 2.42 29.90 -8.52
C ALA A 256 3.13 28.63 -9.01
N ARG A 257 4.41 28.42 -8.64
CA ARG A 257 5.15 27.18 -8.95
C ARG A 257 4.56 25.97 -8.23
N VAL A 258 4.18 26.12 -6.95
CA VAL A 258 3.51 25.05 -6.20
C VAL A 258 2.15 24.70 -6.82
N ALA A 259 1.32 25.70 -7.10
CA ALA A 259 0.03 25.48 -7.78
C ALA A 259 0.20 24.77 -9.13
N ALA A 260 1.19 25.20 -9.92
CA ALA A 260 1.51 24.60 -11.21
C ALA A 260 1.96 23.14 -11.11
N GLN A 261 2.78 22.82 -10.12
CA GLN A 261 3.23 21.45 -9.89
C GLN A 261 2.07 20.53 -9.47
N LEU A 262 1.19 21.00 -8.57
CA LEU A 262 -0.01 20.26 -8.17
C LEU A 262 -0.99 20.06 -9.34
N MET A 263 -1.18 21.10 -10.16
CA MET A 263 -1.99 21.00 -11.37
C MET A 263 -1.41 19.96 -12.33
N ALA A 264 -0.11 20.00 -12.62
CA ALA A 264 0.52 19.02 -13.50
C ALA A 264 0.56 17.61 -12.91
N ALA A 265 0.65 17.48 -11.58
CA ALA A 265 0.72 16.19 -10.91
C ALA A 265 -0.62 15.46 -10.95
N SER A 266 -1.72 16.14 -10.57
CA SER A 266 -3.01 15.48 -10.42
C SER A 266 -4.23 16.27 -10.88
N GLY A 267 -4.06 17.49 -11.41
CA GLY A 267 -5.18 18.39 -11.66
C GLY A 267 -5.89 18.80 -10.37
N PHE A 268 -5.14 18.89 -9.27
CA PHE A 268 -5.66 19.06 -7.89
C PHE A 268 -6.55 17.92 -7.37
N ASN A 269 -6.54 16.74 -8.01
CA ASN A 269 -7.24 15.56 -7.52
C ASN A 269 -6.49 14.97 -6.30
N PRO A 270 -7.09 14.97 -5.10
CA PRO A 270 -6.47 14.43 -3.89
C PRO A 270 -6.53 12.90 -3.81
N ASN A 271 -7.29 12.27 -4.69
CA ASN A 271 -7.54 10.82 -4.71
C ASN A 271 -6.90 10.13 -5.93
N LEU A 272 -5.99 10.82 -6.64
CA LEU A 272 -5.30 10.26 -7.79
C LEU A 272 -4.22 9.26 -7.36
N LEU A 273 -4.31 8.03 -7.86
CA LEU A 273 -3.16 7.12 -7.91
C LEU A 273 -2.49 7.23 -9.28
N GLY A 274 -1.25 7.72 -9.30
CA GLY A 274 -0.43 7.82 -10.50
C GLY A 274 0.04 6.46 -11.03
N ALA A 275 0.35 6.40 -12.32
CA ALA A 275 0.87 5.19 -12.96
C ALA A 275 2.22 4.71 -12.39
N ASP A 276 3.01 5.62 -11.81
CA ASP A 276 4.26 5.31 -11.10
C ASP A 276 4.05 5.01 -9.60
N GLY A 277 2.80 4.91 -9.15
CA GLY A 277 2.46 4.77 -7.74
C GLY A 277 2.46 6.08 -6.96
N GLY A 278 2.52 7.23 -7.63
CA GLY A 278 2.29 8.54 -7.01
C GLY A 278 0.93 8.62 -6.32
N GLN A 279 0.88 9.20 -5.12
CA GLN A 279 -0.32 9.24 -4.27
C GLN A 279 -0.78 10.67 -4.05
N GLY A 280 -2.09 10.88 -4.21
CA GLY A 280 -2.80 12.09 -3.86
C GLY A 280 -2.39 13.35 -4.62
N ILE A 281 -2.73 14.51 -4.06
CA ILE A 281 -2.65 15.80 -4.80
C ILE A 281 -1.24 16.15 -5.30
N ALA A 282 -0.20 15.69 -4.59
CA ALA A 282 1.20 15.99 -4.91
C ALA A 282 1.93 14.82 -5.58
N GLN A 283 1.26 13.66 -5.77
CA GLN A 283 1.80 12.47 -6.42
C GLN A 283 3.15 12.00 -5.84
N PHE A 284 3.30 12.05 -4.52
CA PHE A 284 4.43 11.43 -3.85
C PHE A 284 4.35 9.92 -4.04
N THR A 285 5.42 9.27 -4.50
CA THR A 285 5.52 7.82 -4.35
C THR A 285 5.79 7.48 -2.89
N PRO A 286 5.44 6.27 -2.43
CA PRO A 286 5.76 5.82 -1.08
C PRO A 286 7.23 6.03 -0.69
N GLU A 287 8.17 5.79 -1.60
CA GLU A 287 9.60 5.99 -1.36
C GLU A 287 9.96 7.48 -1.20
N ARG A 288 9.39 8.36 -2.04
CA ARG A 288 9.64 9.81 -1.96
C ARG A 288 9.02 10.42 -0.71
N TRP A 289 7.81 9.98 -0.34
CA TRP A 289 7.16 10.40 0.89
C TRP A 289 8.01 10.04 2.10
N ALA A 290 8.46 8.79 2.19
CA ALA A 290 9.32 8.33 3.28
C ALA A 290 10.66 9.07 3.35
N ARG A 291 11.25 9.43 2.21
CA ARG A 291 12.55 10.12 2.15
C ARG A 291 12.46 11.61 2.48
N TYR A 292 11.44 12.32 1.97
CA TYR A 292 11.45 13.79 1.95
C TYR A 292 10.33 14.46 2.76
N ALA A 293 9.21 13.79 3.04
CA ALA A 293 8.12 14.45 3.74
C ALA A 293 8.46 14.61 5.24
N PRO A 294 8.40 15.83 5.81
CA PRO A 294 8.88 16.09 7.17
C PRO A 294 8.07 15.36 8.26
N PHE A 295 6.82 14.99 7.94
CA PHE A 295 5.88 14.29 8.82
C PHE A 295 5.43 12.94 8.23
N ALA A 296 6.29 12.28 7.44
CA ALA A 296 5.96 11.03 6.75
C ALA A 296 5.43 9.92 7.68
N ARG A 297 5.92 9.88 8.93
CA ARG A 297 5.52 8.87 9.93
C ARG A 297 4.11 9.09 10.49
N THR A 298 3.65 10.34 10.55
CA THR A 298 2.41 10.71 11.24
C THR A 298 1.32 11.22 10.30
N ALA A 299 1.64 11.54 9.05
CA ALA A 299 0.69 12.00 8.04
C ALA A 299 0.69 11.11 6.78
N SER A 300 -0.12 11.48 5.80
CA SER A 300 -0.34 10.71 4.58
C SER A 300 -0.17 11.57 3.33
N PRO A 301 0.37 11.03 2.21
CA PRO A 301 0.37 11.73 0.93
C PRO A 301 -1.03 11.88 0.32
N TRP A 302 -2.02 11.13 0.83
CA TRP A 302 -3.43 11.25 0.44
C TRP A 302 -4.17 12.39 1.15
N ASP A 303 -3.65 12.86 2.29
CA ASP A 303 -4.19 14.05 2.96
C ASP A 303 -3.61 15.31 2.30
N PRO A 304 -4.41 16.13 1.60
CA PRO A 304 -3.90 17.34 0.95
C PRO A 304 -3.34 18.36 1.94
N GLY A 305 -3.87 18.37 3.17
CA GLY A 305 -3.41 19.23 4.26
C GLY A 305 -1.96 18.93 4.66
N ALA A 306 -1.53 17.67 4.52
CA ALA A 306 -0.15 17.24 4.73
C ALA A 306 0.67 17.27 3.43
N ALA A 307 0.10 16.81 2.32
CA ALA A 307 0.82 16.64 1.06
C ALA A 307 1.29 17.97 0.45
N VAL A 308 0.49 19.04 0.53
CA VAL A 308 0.87 20.34 -0.05
C VAL A 308 2.02 21.00 0.73
N PRO A 309 2.01 21.09 2.07
CA PRO A 309 3.19 21.57 2.80
C PRO A 309 4.43 20.66 2.62
N ALA A 310 4.25 19.34 2.57
CA ALA A 310 5.34 18.41 2.31
C ALA A 310 5.98 18.63 0.94
N LEU A 311 5.18 18.96 -0.09
CA LEU A 311 5.68 19.31 -1.42
C LEU A 311 6.59 20.52 -1.37
N GLY A 312 6.17 21.59 -0.69
CA GLY A 312 6.98 22.79 -0.53
C GLY A 312 8.31 22.51 0.18
N HIS A 313 8.29 21.76 1.28
CA HIS A 313 9.50 21.35 1.99
C HIS A 313 10.43 20.51 1.09
N THR A 314 9.87 19.49 0.43
CA THR A 314 10.62 18.57 -0.43
C THR A 314 11.30 19.31 -1.58
N MET A 315 10.59 20.23 -2.23
CA MET A 315 11.14 20.99 -3.35
C MET A 315 12.31 21.88 -2.90
N CYS A 316 12.25 22.49 -1.71
CA CYS A 316 13.39 23.23 -1.15
C CYS A 316 14.56 22.32 -0.78
N SER A 317 14.31 21.18 -0.14
CA SER A 317 15.37 20.20 0.14
C SER A 317 16.06 19.70 -1.12
N LEU A 318 15.31 19.51 -2.22
CA LEU A 318 15.88 19.12 -3.51
C LEU A 318 16.68 20.25 -4.17
N VAL A 319 16.27 21.52 -4.01
CA VAL A 319 17.06 22.68 -4.44
C VAL A 319 18.40 22.70 -3.72
N ASP A 320 18.40 22.54 -2.40
CA ASP A 320 19.63 22.55 -1.60
C ASP A 320 20.51 21.33 -1.91
N GLU A 321 19.92 20.14 -2.07
CA GLU A 321 20.61 18.88 -2.37
C GLU A 321 21.31 18.90 -3.75
N LEU A 322 20.85 19.77 -4.66
CA LEU A 322 21.32 19.91 -6.04
C LEU A 322 21.96 21.27 -6.31
N ASP A 323 22.42 21.98 -5.27
CA ASP A 323 23.11 23.24 -5.45
C ASP A 323 24.31 23.11 -6.43
N GLY A 324 24.41 24.07 -7.35
CA GLY A 324 25.39 24.04 -8.44
C GLY A 324 25.12 23.03 -9.57
N VAL A 325 24.04 22.24 -9.53
CA VAL A 325 23.67 21.30 -10.60
C VAL A 325 22.64 21.92 -11.56
N GLY A 326 22.99 21.99 -12.85
CA GLY A 326 22.16 22.62 -13.87
C GLY A 326 22.15 24.15 -13.81
N LYS A 327 21.34 24.78 -14.66
CA LYS A 327 21.27 26.25 -14.78
C LYS A 327 20.15 26.88 -13.94
N ASP A 328 19.08 26.15 -13.71
CA ASP A 328 17.89 26.59 -12.98
C ASP A 328 17.66 25.65 -11.79
N PRO A 329 17.86 26.11 -10.54
CA PRO A 329 17.69 25.28 -9.36
C PRO A 329 16.28 24.69 -9.22
N TYR A 330 15.24 25.44 -9.61
CA TYR A 330 13.86 24.96 -9.54
C TYR A 330 13.61 23.84 -10.56
N LEU A 331 14.09 23.99 -11.80
CA LEU A 331 13.94 22.93 -12.80
C LEU A 331 14.75 21.67 -12.48
N ALA A 332 15.93 21.83 -11.88
CA ALA A 332 16.73 20.69 -11.39
C ALA A 332 15.97 19.95 -10.26
N ALA A 333 15.43 20.67 -9.28
CA ALA A 333 14.63 20.10 -8.21
C ALA A 333 13.34 19.44 -8.73
N LEU A 334 12.65 20.06 -9.70
CA LEU A 334 11.43 19.50 -10.30
C LEU A 334 11.71 18.21 -11.08
N ALA A 335 12.84 18.16 -11.81
CA ALA A 335 13.29 16.93 -12.45
C ALA A 335 13.62 15.86 -11.40
N ALA A 336 14.32 16.23 -10.33
CA ALA A 336 14.68 15.31 -9.26
C ALA A 336 13.46 14.77 -8.52
N PHE A 337 12.41 15.56 -8.33
CA PHE A 337 11.15 15.08 -7.78
C PHE A 337 10.55 13.96 -8.64
N ARG A 338 10.70 14.03 -9.98
CA ARG A 338 10.17 13.02 -10.90
C ARG A 338 11.04 11.77 -11.03
N VAL A 339 12.35 11.92 -11.15
CA VAL A 339 13.27 10.81 -11.50
C VAL A 339 14.37 10.55 -10.47
N GLY A 340 14.38 11.27 -9.36
CA GLY A 340 15.40 11.19 -8.31
C GLY A 340 16.58 12.13 -8.53
N PRO A 341 17.22 12.62 -7.46
CA PRO A 341 18.36 13.56 -7.56
C PRO A 341 19.59 12.92 -8.21
N GLU A 342 19.78 11.61 -8.08
CA GLU A 342 20.93 10.91 -8.68
C GLU A 342 20.92 10.98 -10.21
N ALA A 343 19.75 10.84 -10.84
CA ALA A 343 19.60 10.99 -12.29
C ALA A 343 19.90 12.41 -12.78
N VAL A 344 19.52 13.43 -11.99
CA VAL A 344 19.79 14.84 -12.29
C VAL A 344 21.28 15.16 -12.16
N ARG A 345 21.96 14.64 -11.13
CA ARG A 345 23.41 14.79 -10.97
C ARG A 345 24.18 14.15 -12.13
N GLN A 346 23.81 12.94 -12.53
CA GLN A 346 24.46 12.24 -13.65
C GLN A 346 24.30 12.99 -14.97
N ALA A 347 23.15 13.65 -15.18
CA ALA A 347 22.90 14.48 -16.34
C ALA A 347 23.54 15.88 -16.26
N GLY A 348 24.09 16.28 -15.11
CA GLY A 348 24.57 17.65 -14.86
C GLY A 348 23.46 18.71 -14.89
N GLY A 349 22.21 18.31 -14.62
CA GLY A 349 21.02 19.14 -14.76
C GLY A 349 19.80 18.33 -15.20
N VAL A 350 18.89 18.94 -15.95
CA VAL A 350 17.67 18.27 -16.43
C VAL A 350 18.02 17.15 -17.44
N PRO A 351 17.69 15.87 -17.17
CA PRO A 351 17.98 14.77 -18.08
C PRO A 351 17.35 14.95 -19.48
N GLU A 352 18.02 14.40 -20.51
CA GLU A 352 17.49 14.27 -21.89
C GLU A 352 16.44 13.13 -21.97
N ASN A 353 15.45 13.17 -21.08
CA ASN A 353 14.33 12.24 -21.03
C ASN A 353 13.05 12.96 -21.47
N PRO A 354 12.38 12.52 -22.55
CA PRO A 354 11.16 13.18 -23.05
C PRO A 354 10.05 13.28 -22.00
N VAL A 355 9.81 12.24 -21.20
CA VAL A 355 8.77 12.25 -20.16
C VAL A 355 9.05 13.32 -19.11
N VAL A 356 10.31 13.48 -18.70
CA VAL A 356 10.72 14.52 -17.74
C VAL A 356 10.55 15.91 -18.36
N ARG A 357 11.05 16.11 -19.58
CA ARG A 357 10.99 17.42 -20.25
C ARG A 357 9.56 17.87 -20.53
N ASP A 358 8.70 16.94 -20.87
CA ASP A 358 7.28 17.19 -21.09
C ASP A 358 6.59 17.65 -19.81
N TYR A 359 6.89 16.98 -18.70
CA TYR A 359 6.36 17.37 -17.40
C TYR A 359 6.87 18.75 -16.97
N LEU A 360 8.16 19.02 -17.11
CA LEU A 360 8.74 20.34 -16.80
C LEU A 360 8.09 21.44 -17.65
N THR A 361 7.90 21.19 -18.94
CA THR A 361 7.22 22.12 -19.85
C THR A 361 5.78 22.38 -19.39
N LEU A 362 5.05 21.32 -19.05
CA LEU A 362 3.67 21.41 -18.56
C LEU A 362 3.58 22.25 -17.28
N VAL A 363 4.47 22.01 -16.30
CA VAL A 363 4.55 22.80 -15.07
C VAL A 363 4.90 24.26 -15.38
N SER A 364 5.82 24.53 -16.29
CA SER A 364 6.14 25.91 -16.70
C SER A 364 4.95 26.62 -17.35
N THR A 365 4.18 25.94 -18.20
CA THR A 365 2.94 26.47 -18.78
C THR A 365 1.94 26.83 -17.69
N TYR A 366 1.71 25.93 -16.73
CA TYR A 366 0.80 26.21 -15.61
C TYR A 366 1.33 27.29 -14.66
N ALA A 367 2.64 27.40 -14.46
CA ALA A 367 3.22 28.46 -13.64
C ALA A 367 2.95 29.85 -14.23
N SER A 368 2.93 29.98 -15.55
CA SER A 368 2.50 31.22 -16.22
C SER A 368 1.03 31.55 -15.95
N TYR A 369 0.15 30.55 -15.94
CA TYR A 369 -1.27 30.74 -15.64
C TYR A 369 -1.48 31.18 -14.17
N TYR A 370 -0.90 30.45 -13.21
CA TYR A 370 -1.04 30.78 -11.78
C TYR A 370 -0.28 32.05 -11.37
N GLY A 371 0.72 32.48 -12.15
CA GLY A 371 1.37 33.78 -11.96
C GLY A 371 0.43 34.98 -12.13
N ALA A 372 -0.69 34.80 -12.84
CA ALA A 372 -1.73 35.82 -12.97
C ALA A 372 -2.81 35.76 -11.87
N ASP A 373 -2.81 34.72 -11.01
CA ASP A 373 -3.77 34.61 -9.90
C ASP A 373 -3.38 35.55 -8.75
N ARG A 374 -4.15 36.62 -8.59
CA ARG A 374 -3.92 37.62 -7.52
C ARG A 374 -4.06 37.05 -6.11
N ARG A 375 -4.77 35.93 -5.93
CA ARG A 375 -4.87 35.25 -4.63
C ARG A 375 -3.52 34.67 -4.19
N LEU A 376 -2.62 34.39 -5.15
CA LEU A 376 -1.29 33.85 -4.92
C LEU A 376 -0.20 34.91 -4.77
N ALA A 377 -0.51 36.18 -4.97
CA ALA A 377 0.42 37.27 -4.69
C ALA A 377 0.76 37.31 -3.19
N GLY A 378 2.05 37.51 -2.88
CA GLY A 378 2.48 37.84 -1.52
C GLY A 378 1.87 39.17 -1.03
N PRO A 379 1.98 39.50 0.27
CA PRO A 379 1.63 40.84 0.74
C PRO A 379 2.36 41.89 -0.12
N PRO A 380 1.71 42.99 -0.52
CA PRO A 380 2.39 44.04 -1.27
C PRO A 380 3.59 44.54 -0.46
N PRO A 381 4.72 44.89 -1.12
CA PRO A 381 5.88 45.40 -0.41
C PRO A 381 5.50 46.66 0.39
N PRO A 382 6.10 46.87 1.58
CA PRO A 382 5.86 48.09 2.35
C PRO A 382 6.22 49.30 1.48
N ARG A 383 5.32 50.30 1.44
CA ARG A 383 5.57 51.54 0.69
C ARG A 383 6.83 52.20 1.27
N PRO A 384 7.78 52.66 0.45
CA PRO A 384 8.93 53.41 0.95
C PRO A 384 8.43 54.66 1.68
N SER A 385 8.86 54.82 2.94
CA SER A 385 8.60 56.01 3.73
C SER A 385 9.11 57.22 2.96
N ARG A 386 8.21 58.13 2.57
CA ARG A 386 8.60 59.43 2.02
C ARG A 386 9.30 60.20 3.14
N THR A 387 10.61 60.33 3.06
CA THR A 387 11.36 61.29 3.88
C THR A 387 10.83 62.69 3.58
N PRO A 388 10.36 63.46 4.58
CA PRO A 388 10.03 64.86 4.36
C PRO A 388 11.33 65.61 4.03
N THR A 389 11.39 66.22 2.85
CA THR A 389 12.39 67.23 2.45
C THR A 389 12.09 68.57 3.06
#